data_AF-A0A7C6B8C2-F1
#
_entry.id   AF-A0A7C6B8C2-F1
#
_cell.length_a   1.000
_cell.length_b   1.000
_cell.length_c   1.000
_cell.angle_alpha   90.00
_cell.angle_beta   90.00
_cell.angle_gamma   90.00
#
_symmetry.space_group_name_H-M   'P 1'
#
loop_
_entity.id
_entity.type
_entity.pdbx_description
1 polymer ?
#
loop_
_entity_poly.entity_id
_entity_poly.type
_entity_poly.pdbx_seq_one_letter_code
_entity_poly.pdbx_strand_id
1 'polypeptide(L)'
;MKKIAIKFLSHEESEDSKEIDLKNIAQQLQRFIIEDDYRLSSIVEKIMKSEILVLDVGMEEAMPLFEDAVDEFDELGLHYQLYIQSKNGWQEIEYEKLSLELDRTPKWLRDIVVFNLLWFVVMSCIQFFPIYKFYDEKYEMGTLLTLVSSAVTGLVPIANSVVAYLGAVEFYDWKSSSALFAFFGYYLPLLGFLLYLIWLILKGIYADRWYRFWRPEFN
;
A
#
# COMPACT_ATOMS: atom_id res chain seq x y z
N MET A 1 17.90 -6.43 -6.32
CA MET A 1 17.75 -7.18 -5.06
C MET A 1 18.72 -6.57 -4.06
N LYS A 2 18.23 -6.19 -2.88
CA LYS A 2 19.07 -5.60 -1.82
C LYS A 2 19.58 -6.77 -0.97
N LYS A 3 20.89 -6.93 -0.89
CA LYS A 3 21.52 -8.01 -0.12
C LYS A 3 22.24 -7.45 1.09
N ILE A 4 22.05 -8.12 2.22
CA ILE A 4 22.78 -7.89 3.47
C ILE A 4 23.58 -9.16 3.74
N ALA A 5 24.72 -9.05 4.39
CA ALA A 5 25.39 -10.19 4.99
C ALA A 5 25.41 -10.05 6.50
N ILE A 6 25.19 -11.14 7.22
CA ILE A 6 25.33 -11.21 8.67
C ILE A 6 26.39 -12.24 9.04
N LYS A 7 27.22 -11.91 10.01
CA LYS A 7 28.20 -12.84 10.60
C LYS A 7 28.00 -12.86 12.10
N PHE A 8 27.70 -14.03 12.65
CA PHE A 8 27.63 -14.22 14.10
C PHE A 8 29.03 -14.45 14.65
N LEU A 9 29.40 -13.68 15.66
CA LEU A 9 30.67 -13.82 16.38
C LEU A 9 30.51 -14.96 17.39
N SER A 10 31.47 -15.88 17.41
CA SER A 10 31.45 -17.04 18.31
C SER A 10 31.24 -16.61 19.76
N HIS A 11 30.29 -17.26 20.43
CA HIS A 11 30.13 -17.20 21.87
C HIS A 11 31.41 -17.72 22.54
N GLU A 12 32.29 -16.82 22.98
CA GLU A 12 33.21 -17.17 24.06
C GLU A 12 32.36 -17.31 25.33
N GLU A 13 32.33 -18.55 25.85
CA GLU A 13 31.88 -19.00 27.16
C GLU A 13 31.47 -17.87 28.13
N SER A 14 30.25 -17.36 28.01
CA SER A 14 29.62 -16.61 29.11
C SER A 14 28.80 -17.60 29.94
N GLU A 15 29.15 -17.69 31.23
CA GLU A 15 28.60 -18.64 32.22
C GLU A 15 27.09 -18.52 32.48
N ASP A 16 26.38 -17.64 31.76
CA ASP A 16 24.93 -17.38 31.90
C ASP A 16 24.13 -17.73 30.62
N SER A 17 24.69 -18.53 29.70
CA SER A 17 23.99 -18.94 28.48
C SER A 17 22.73 -19.76 28.78
N LYS A 18 21.58 -19.07 28.82
CA LYS A 18 20.32 -19.65 28.35
C LYS A 18 20.64 -20.37 27.05
N GLU A 19 20.29 -21.64 26.97
CA GLU A 19 20.42 -22.45 25.77
C GLU A 19 19.86 -21.68 24.57
N ILE A 20 20.74 -21.03 23.81
CA ILE A 20 20.34 -20.17 22.71
C ILE A 20 19.73 -21.08 21.67
N ASP A 21 18.45 -20.87 21.37
CA ASP A 21 17.74 -21.65 20.37
C ASP A 21 18.20 -21.23 18.96
N LEU A 22 19.40 -21.70 18.58
CA LEU A 22 20.00 -21.51 17.25
C LEU A 22 19.06 -21.96 16.14
N LYS A 23 18.14 -22.89 16.42
CA LYS A 23 17.15 -23.35 15.46
C LYS A 23 16.08 -22.28 15.24
N ASN A 24 15.62 -21.58 16.27
CA ASN A 24 14.69 -20.47 16.13
C ASN A 24 15.33 -19.32 15.32
N ILE A 25 16.57 -18.95 15.64
CA ILE A 25 17.34 -17.93 14.89
C ILE A 25 17.50 -18.34 13.42
N ALA A 26 17.86 -19.60 13.16
CA ALA A 26 17.96 -20.11 11.80
C ALA A 26 16.63 -20.10 11.05
N GLN A 27 15.51 -20.37 11.72
CA GLN A 27 14.16 -20.28 11.13
C GLN A 27 13.78 -18.85 10.76
N GLN A 28 14.21 -17.86 11.54
CA GLN A 28 14.00 -16.46 11.19
C GLN A 28 14.85 -16.04 10.00
N LEU A 29 16.15 -16.33 10.05
CA LEU A 29 17.08 -16.02 8.95
C LEU A 29 16.70 -16.71 7.64
N GLN A 30 16.14 -17.93 7.71
CA GLN A 30 15.65 -18.65 6.54
C GLN A 30 14.62 -17.85 5.75
N ARG A 31 13.81 -17.01 6.40
CA ARG A 31 12.84 -16.13 5.73
C ARG A 31 13.50 -15.07 4.85
N PHE A 32 14.79 -14.81 5.07
CA PHE A 32 15.59 -13.84 4.34
C PHE A 32 16.61 -14.45 3.36
N ILE A 33 16.65 -15.78 3.18
CA ILE A 33 17.63 -16.44 2.31
C ILE A 33 16.95 -16.97 1.05
N ILE A 34 17.23 -16.34 -0.10
CA ILE A 34 16.61 -16.69 -1.40
C ILE A 34 17.57 -17.50 -2.31
N GLU A 35 18.90 -17.26 -2.25
CA GLU A 35 19.87 -17.81 -3.23
C GLU A 35 20.95 -18.76 -2.65
N ASP A 36 20.83 -19.22 -1.41
CA ASP A 36 21.79 -20.15 -0.76
C ASP A 36 21.09 -21.43 -0.26
N ASP A 37 21.84 -22.39 0.29
CA ASP A 37 21.28 -23.61 0.91
C ASP A 37 20.35 -23.23 2.08
N TYR A 38 19.05 -23.26 1.81
CA TYR A 38 17.97 -22.86 2.71
C TYR A 38 17.70 -23.89 3.81
N ARG A 39 18.47 -24.98 3.90
CA ARG A 39 18.29 -25.98 4.95
C ARG A 39 18.66 -25.38 6.30
N LEU A 40 17.75 -25.47 7.27
CA LEU A 40 17.97 -25.03 8.66
C LEU A 40 19.30 -25.56 9.23
N SER A 41 19.64 -26.82 8.95
CA SER A 41 20.91 -27.42 9.37
C SER A 41 22.13 -26.70 8.80
N SER A 42 22.07 -26.24 7.54
CA SER A 42 23.16 -25.48 6.91
C SER A 42 23.29 -24.08 7.52
N ILE A 43 22.17 -23.42 7.78
CA ILE A 43 22.15 -22.10 8.44
C ILE A 43 22.74 -22.21 9.85
N VAL A 44 22.30 -23.20 10.64
CA VAL A 44 22.86 -23.44 11.99
C VAL A 44 24.36 -23.73 11.93
N GLU A 45 24.81 -24.55 10.99
CA GLU A 45 26.23 -24.84 10.80
C GLU A 45 27.05 -23.59 10.46
N LYS A 46 26.52 -22.73 9.58
CA LYS A 46 27.14 -21.44 9.23
C LYS A 46 27.19 -20.48 10.43
N ILE A 47 26.14 -20.42 11.26
CA ILE A 47 26.14 -19.65 12.50
C ILE A 47 27.23 -20.16 13.46
N MET A 48 27.28 -21.48 13.68
CA MET A 48 28.27 -22.11 14.57
C MET A 48 29.72 -21.90 14.11
N LYS A 49 29.95 -21.91 12.80
CA LYS A 49 31.28 -21.69 12.20
C LYS A 49 31.63 -20.21 12.04
N SER A 50 30.75 -19.29 12.45
CA SER A 50 30.90 -17.85 12.25
C SER A 50 31.15 -17.48 10.77
N GLU A 51 30.50 -18.21 9.86
CA GLU A 51 30.53 -17.94 8.43
C GLU A 51 29.58 -16.78 8.07
N ILE A 52 29.86 -16.10 6.97
CA ILE A 52 29.00 -15.01 6.47
C ILE A 52 27.75 -15.63 5.84
N LEU A 53 26.59 -15.22 6.34
CA LEU A 53 25.28 -15.55 5.80
C LEU A 53 24.80 -14.39 4.94
N VAL A 54 24.55 -14.66 3.66
CA VAL A 54 23.99 -13.65 2.74
C VAL A 54 22.46 -13.74 2.78
N LEU A 55 21.83 -12.63 3.16
CA LEU A 55 20.39 -12.44 3.25
C LEU A 55 19.95 -11.56 2.08
N ASP A 56 18.96 -12.03 1.33
CA ASP A 56 18.26 -11.24 0.33
C ASP A 56 17.01 -10.63 0.96
N VAL A 57 17.10 -9.35 1.33
CA VAL A 57 15.96 -8.58 1.85
C VAL A 57 15.14 -7.96 0.72
N GLY A 58 15.45 -8.30 -0.53
CA GLY A 58 14.89 -7.69 -1.73
C GLY A 58 13.59 -8.34 -2.19
N MET A 59 12.48 -7.77 -1.74
CA MET A 59 11.13 -7.89 -2.32
C MET A 59 10.38 -9.20 -2.09
N GLU A 60 9.73 -9.31 -0.93
CA GLU A 60 8.45 -10.01 -0.84
C GLU A 60 7.46 -9.21 0.02
N GLU A 61 6.20 -9.13 -0.42
CA GLU A 61 5.09 -8.44 0.28
C GLU A 61 4.83 -9.01 1.69
N ALA A 62 5.34 -10.21 1.99
CA ALA A 62 5.16 -10.92 3.25
C ALA A 62 6.44 -11.06 4.09
N MET A 63 7.51 -10.36 3.73
CA MET A 63 8.79 -10.46 4.44
C MET A 63 8.74 -9.67 5.76
N PRO A 64 9.13 -10.26 6.91
CA PRO A 64 9.21 -9.52 8.17
C PRO A 64 10.23 -8.38 8.11
N LEU A 65 10.12 -7.40 9.00
CA LEU A 65 11.14 -6.36 9.08
C LEU A 65 12.45 -7.02 9.50
N PHE A 66 13.55 -6.65 8.84
CA PHE A 66 14.87 -7.06 9.33
C PHE A 66 15.14 -6.48 10.72
N GLU A 67 14.50 -5.35 11.05
CA GLU A 67 14.50 -4.72 12.38
C GLU A 67 13.98 -5.68 13.45
N ASP A 68 12.83 -6.34 13.21
CA ASP A 68 12.26 -7.32 14.15
C ASP A 68 13.23 -8.46 14.45
N ALA A 69 13.98 -8.92 13.43
CA ALA A 69 14.97 -9.97 13.59
C ALA A 69 16.20 -9.50 14.38
N VAL A 70 16.62 -8.26 14.17
CA VAL A 70 17.74 -7.64 14.89
C VAL A 70 17.39 -7.43 16.36
N ASP A 71 16.18 -6.96 16.67
CA ASP A 71 15.71 -6.79 18.04
C ASP A 71 15.72 -8.13 18.80
N GLU A 72 15.29 -9.22 18.15
CA GLU A 72 15.34 -10.57 18.75
C GLU A 72 16.79 -11.05 18.98
N PHE A 73 17.72 -10.73 18.09
CA PHE A 73 19.13 -11.06 18.30
C PHE A 73 19.72 -10.32 19.49
N ASP A 74 19.37 -9.05 19.66
CA ASP A 74 19.80 -8.23 20.79
C ASP A 74 19.18 -8.72 22.11
N GLU A 75 17.90 -9.12 22.13
CA GLU A 75 17.24 -9.74 23.28
C GLU A 75 17.90 -11.05 23.70
N LEU A 76 18.40 -11.82 22.74
CA LEU A 76 19.13 -13.08 22.95
C LEU A 76 20.61 -12.88 23.29
N GLY A 77 21.11 -11.64 23.30
CA GLY A 77 22.51 -11.32 23.59
C GLY A 77 23.48 -11.84 22.52
N LEU A 78 23.04 -11.95 21.27
CA LEU A 78 23.89 -12.41 20.17
C LEU A 78 24.82 -11.29 19.71
N HIS A 79 26.11 -11.61 19.59
CA HIS A 79 27.06 -10.72 18.93
C HIS A 79 27.09 -11.00 17.43
N TYR A 80 26.75 -10.01 16.61
CA TYR A 80 26.76 -10.11 15.15
C TYR A 80 27.39 -8.89 14.49
N GLN A 81 27.87 -9.07 13.26
CA GLN A 81 28.36 -8.02 12.37
C GLN A 81 27.51 -8.00 11.11
N LEU A 82 27.08 -6.81 10.69
CA LEU A 82 26.30 -6.61 9.48
C LEU A 82 27.17 -6.05 8.35
N TYR A 83 26.89 -6.48 7.13
CA TYR A 83 27.60 -6.08 5.93
C TYR A 83 26.62 -5.70 4.83
N ILE A 84 26.95 -4.64 4.07
CA ILE A 84 26.21 -4.26 2.87
C ILE A 84 27.04 -4.50 1.61
N GLN A 85 26.38 -4.91 0.53
CA GLN A 85 27.04 -5.14 -0.75
C GLN A 85 27.37 -3.78 -1.42
N SER A 86 28.67 -3.47 -1.53
CA SER A 86 29.19 -2.29 -2.22
C SER A 86 29.92 -2.67 -3.52
N LYS A 87 30.29 -1.69 -4.34
CA LYS A 87 31.05 -1.90 -5.60
C LYS A 87 32.40 -2.60 -5.36
N ASN A 88 32.97 -2.45 -4.17
CA ASN A 88 34.28 -2.98 -3.79
C ASN A 88 34.19 -4.22 -2.88
N GLY A 89 33.00 -4.85 -2.78
CA GLY A 89 32.75 -6.00 -1.92
C GLY A 89 31.88 -5.67 -0.71
N TRP A 90 31.93 -6.53 0.30
CA TRP A 90 31.17 -6.38 1.54
C TRP A 90 31.81 -5.34 2.45
N GLN A 91 31.01 -4.37 2.90
CA GLN A 91 31.44 -3.34 3.84
C GLN A 91 30.65 -3.48 5.14
N GLU A 92 31.37 -3.52 6.26
CA GLU A 92 30.76 -3.55 7.59
C GLU A 92 29.98 -2.25 7.84
N ILE A 93 28.78 -2.39 8.39
CA ILE A 93 27.88 -1.28 8.65
C ILE A 93 27.19 -1.50 10.00
N GLU A 94 27.05 -0.42 10.76
CA GLU A 94 26.23 -0.42 11.96
C GLU A 94 24.76 -0.47 11.57
N TYR A 95 23.95 -1.20 12.34
CA TYR A 95 22.52 -1.33 12.11
C TYR A 95 21.81 0.04 12.04
N GLU A 96 22.16 1.00 12.91
CA GLU A 96 21.59 2.36 12.90
C GLU A 96 21.82 3.14 11.59
N LYS A 97 22.89 2.80 10.86
CA LYS A 97 23.24 3.40 9.56
C LYS A 97 22.66 2.62 8.38
N LEU A 98 22.03 1.48 8.64
CA LEU A 98 21.44 0.60 7.65
C LEU A 98 20.10 1.19 7.17
N SER A 99 20.16 2.21 6.32
CA SER A 99 18.96 2.77 5.67
C SER A 99 18.49 1.84 4.55
N LEU A 100 17.84 0.74 4.91
CA LEU A 100 17.16 -0.13 3.97
C LEU A 100 15.81 0.51 3.61
N GLU A 101 15.82 1.50 2.72
CA GLU A 101 14.60 1.96 2.04
C GLU A 101 14.08 0.81 1.16
N LEU A 102 13.38 -0.14 1.77
CA LEU A 102 12.78 -1.26 1.06
C LEU A 102 11.56 -0.71 0.32
N ASP A 103 11.58 -0.79 -1.02
CA ASP A 103 10.37 -0.52 -1.81
C ASP A 103 9.41 -1.68 -1.55
N ARG A 104 8.55 -1.49 -0.55
CA ARG A 104 7.50 -2.44 -0.17
C ARG A 104 6.17 -2.15 -0.85
N THR A 105 6.15 -1.20 -1.78
CA THR A 105 4.94 -0.87 -2.51
C THR A 105 4.54 -2.10 -3.33
N PRO A 106 3.37 -2.71 -3.07
CA PRO A 106 2.91 -3.86 -3.83
C PRO A 106 2.91 -3.54 -5.32
N LYS A 107 3.33 -4.50 -6.15
CA LYS A 107 3.41 -4.27 -7.60
C LYS A 107 2.03 -3.89 -8.17
N TRP A 108 0.97 -4.51 -7.65
CA TRP A 108 -0.41 -4.19 -8.04
C TRP A 108 -0.80 -2.76 -7.71
N LEU A 109 -0.38 -2.22 -6.55
CA LEU A 109 -0.69 -0.85 -6.13
C LEU A 109 0.00 0.15 -7.06
N ARG A 110 1.28 -0.10 -7.37
CA ARG A 110 2.03 0.70 -8.34
C ARG A 110 1.40 0.66 -9.73
N ASP A 111 1.02 -0.52 -10.21
CA ASP A 111 0.42 -0.70 -11.53
C ASP A 111 -0.95 0.00 -11.62
N ILE A 112 -1.77 -0.05 -10.55
CA ILE A 112 -3.03 0.70 -10.45
C ILE A 112 -2.78 2.21 -10.52
N VAL A 113 -1.82 2.74 -9.75
CA VAL A 113 -1.52 4.18 -9.75
C VAL A 113 -1.08 4.65 -11.13
N VAL A 114 -0.18 3.90 -11.78
CA VAL A 114 0.32 4.22 -13.14
C VAL A 114 -0.81 4.14 -14.18
N PHE A 115 -1.64 3.10 -14.12
CA PHE A 115 -2.77 2.94 -15.04
C PHE A 115 -3.78 4.07 -14.87
N ASN A 116 -4.09 4.44 -13.62
CA ASN A 116 -5.04 5.49 -13.30
C ASN A 116 -4.54 6.87 -13.76
N LEU A 117 -3.24 7.16 -13.59
CA LEU A 117 -2.59 8.36 -14.13
C LEU A 117 -2.65 8.43 -15.66
N LEU A 118 -2.27 7.36 -16.35
CA LEU A 118 -2.33 7.30 -17.81
C LEU A 118 -3.75 7.47 -18.34
N TRP A 119 -4.71 6.81 -17.69
CA TRP A 119 -6.12 6.89 -18.06
C TRP A 119 -6.69 8.30 -17.87
N PHE A 120 -6.38 8.94 -16.74
CA PHE A 120 -6.77 10.32 -16.47
C PHE A 120 -6.25 11.28 -17.55
N VAL A 121 -4.99 11.13 -17.97
CA VAL A 121 -4.40 11.95 -19.05
C VAL A 121 -5.14 11.74 -20.36
N VAL A 122 -5.40 10.49 -20.76
CA VAL A 122 -6.11 10.17 -22.01
C VAL A 122 -7.53 10.76 -22.00
N MET A 123 -8.27 10.56 -20.90
CA MET A 123 -9.64 11.07 -20.80
C MET A 123 -9.71 12.59 -20.71
N SER A 124 -8.75 13.23 -20.04
CA SER A 124 -8.64 14.69 -20.00
C SER A 124 -8.35 15.28 -21.39
N CYS A 125 -7.48 14.63 -22.17
CA CYS A 125 -7.24 15.01 -23.57
C CYS A 125 -8.52 14.88 -24.41
N ILE A 126 -9.28 13.78 -24.26
CA ILE A 126 -10.54 13.55 -24.97
C ILE A 126 -11.60 14.60 -24.58
N GLN A 127 -11.61 15.08 -23.33
CA GLN A 127 -12.51 16.15 -22.88
C GLN A 127 -12.13 17.54 -23.39
N PHE A 128 -10.85 17.77 -23.70
CA PHE A 128 -10.37 19.10 -24.10
C PHE A 128 -10.90 19.53 -25.48
N PHE A 129 -11.03 18.59 -26.42
CA PHE A 129 -11.49 18.87 -27.78
C PHE A 129 -12.98 19.27 -27.90
N PRO A 130 -13.91 18.70 -27.11
CA PRO A 130 -15.33 18.99 -27.29
C PRO A 130 -15.90 20.06 -26.36
N ILE A 131 -15.21 20.49 -25.31
CA ILE A 131 -15.62 21.68 -24.54
C ILE A 131 -15.77 22.90 -25.46
N TYR A 132 -14.92 22.99 -26.50
CA TYR A 132 -15.03 23.99 -27.56
C TYR A 132 -16.21 23.75 -28.53
N LYS A 133 -16.69 22.52 -28.66
CA LYS A 133 -17.80 22.13 -29.55
C LYS A 133 -19.16 22.17 -28.89
N PHE A 134 -19.23 22.20 -27.55
CA PHE A 134 -20.48 22.28 -26.79
C PHE A 134 -21.22 23.62 -26.99
N TYR A 135 -20.52 24.66 -27.49
CA TYR A 135 -21.11 25.95 -27.88
C TYR A 135 -21.68 25.96 -29.30
N ASP A 136 -21.43 24.94 -30.12
CA ASP A 136 -22.11 24.76 -31.39
C ASP A 136 -23.40 23.96 -31.15
N GLU A 137 -24.55 24.51 -31.54
CA GLU A 137 -25.91 23.97 -31.29
C GLU A 137 -26.20 22.58 -31.92
N LYS A 138 -25.18 21.91 -32.48
CA LYS A 138 -25.29 20.59 -33.11
C LYS A 138 -24.72 19.52 -32.18
N TYR A 139 -25.60 18.69 -31.63
CA TYR A 139 -25.25 17.48 -30.88
C TYR A 139 -24.59 16.44 -31.82
N GLU A 140 -23.30 16.60 -32.08
CA GLU A 140 -22.51 15.65 -32.86
C GLU A 140 -21.89 14.54 -31.99
N MET A 141 -21.39 13.47 -32.62
CA MET A 141 -20.69 12.34 -31.96
C MET A 141 -19.60 12.77 -30.96
N GLY A 142 -18.96 13.92 -31.20
CA GLY A 142 -18.00 14.51 -30.26
C GLY A 142 -18.61 14.75 -28.88
N THR A 143 -19.84 15.28 -28.82
CA THR A 143 -20.58 15.57 -27.57
C THR A 143 -20.82 14.30 -26.76
N LEU A 144 -21.16 13.19 -27.42
CA LEU A 144 -21.44 11.91 -26.77
C LEU A 144 -20.15 11.29 -26.21
N LEU A 145 -19.04 11.37 -26.95
CA LEU A 145 -17.70 10.99 -26.46
C LEU A 145 -17.26 11.83 -25.26
N THR A 146 -17.62 13.11 -25.23
CA THR A 146 -17.32 14.03 -24.11
C THR A 146 -18.11 13.69 -22.88
N LEU A 147 -19.40 13.36 -23.04
CA LEU A 147 -20.26 12.99 -21.94
C LEU A 147 -19.74 11.72 -21.27
N VAL A 148 -19.39 10.72 -22.07
CA VAL A 148 -18.81 9.46 -21.59
C VAL A 148 -17.46 9.71 -20.91
N SER A 149 -16.56 10.49 -21.53
CA SER A 149 -15.27 10.80 -20.90
C SER A 149 -15.43 11.63 -19.63
N SER A 150 -16.40 12.55 -19.56
CA SER A 150 -16.75 13.33 -18.36
C SER A 150 -17.27 12.46 -17.23
N ALA A 151 -18.16 11.52 -17.54
CA ALA A 151 -18.63 10.55 -16.56
C ALA A 151 -17.48 9.70 -16.02
N VAL A 152 -16.60 9.20 -16.90
CA VAL A 152 -15.46 8.36 -16.51
C VAL A 152 -14.44 9.13 -15.68
N THR A 153 -14.05 10.34 -16.08
CA THR A 153 -13.11 11.18 -15.30
C THR A 153 -13.73 11.60 -13.97
N GLY A 154 -15.04 11.81 -13.91
CA GLY A 154 -15.75 12.07 -12.66
C GLY A 154 -15.69 10.90 -11.66
N LEU A 155 -15.47 9.66 -12.12
CA LEU A 155 -15.29 8.48 -11.26
C LEU A 155 -13.85 8.33 -10.76
N VAL A 156 -12.86 8.93 -11.42
CA VAL A 156 -11.43 8.81 -11.04
C VAL A 156 -11.17 9.28 -9.59
N PRO A 157 -11.67 10.45 -9.14
CA PRO A 157 -11.54 10.86 -7.75
C PRO A 157 -12.10 9.82 -6.77
N ILE A 158 -13.22 9.18 -7.09
CA ILE A 158 -13.87 8.18 -6.24
C ILE A 158 -12.98 6.93 -6.14
N ALA A 159 -12.49 6.44 -7.28
CA ALA A 159 -11.59 5.31 -7.33
C ALA A 159 -10.29 5.59 -6.55
N ASN A 160 -9.73 6.81 -6.68
CA ASN A 160 -8.54 7.22 -5.95
C ASN A 160 -8.77 7.29 -4.44
N SER A 161 -9.92 7.80 -4.00
CA SER A 161 -10.29 7.78 -2.57
C SER A 161 -10.42 6.35 -2.02
N VAL A 162 -10.93 5.40 -2.81
CA VAL A 162 -10.99 3.98 -2.42
C VAL A 162 -9.60 3.39 -2.28
N VAL A 163 -8.71 3.61 -3.26
CA VAL A 163 -7.32 3.10 -3.20
C VAL A 163 -6.56 3.74 -2.04
N ALA A 164 -6.70 5.04 -1.82
CA ALA A 164 -6.08 5.73 -0.69
C ALA A 164 -6.62 5.25 0.66
N TYR A 165 -7.92 4.97 0.76
CA TYR A 165 -8.54 4.38 1.94
C TYR A 165 -7.98 2.98 2.24
N LEU A 166 -7.95 2.09 1.24
CA LEU A 166 -7.38 0.75 1.42
C LEU A 166 -5.90 0.85 1.81
N GLY A 167 -5.14 1.72 1.14
CA GLY A 167 -3.74 1.91 1.46
C GLY A 167 -3.51 2.40 2.89
N ALA A 168 -4.30 3.36 3.37
CA ALA A 168 -4.20 3.88 4.73
C ALA A 168 -4.56 2.85 5.80
N VAL A 169 -5.58 2.02 5.55
CA VAL A 169 -6.03 0.99 6.50
C VAL A 169 -5.09 -0.22 6.49
N GLU A 170 -4.62 -0.68 5.33
CA GLU A 170 -3.82 -1.89 5.20
C GLU A 170 -2.32 -1.67 5.45
N PHE A 171 -1.76 -0.53 5.03
CA PHE A 171 -0.31 -0.30 5.11
C PHE A 171 0.12 0.69 6.19
N TYR A 172 -0.78 1.56 6.64
CA TYR A 172 -0.47 2.61 7.64
C TYR A 172 -1.22 2.44 8.95
N ASP A 173 -1.98 1.35 9.10
CA ASP A 173 -2.70 0.97 10.32
C ASP A 173 -3.69 2.05 10.82
N TRP A 174 -4.27 2.81 9.89
CA TRP A 174 -5.30 3.79 10.24
C TRP A 174 -6.59 3.09 10.68
N LYS A 175 -7.22 3.60 11.74
CA LYS A 175 -8.59 3.18 12.09
C LYS A 175 -9.52 3.43 10.90
N SER A 176 -10.21 2.38 10.46
CA SER A 176 -11.13 2.41 9.30
C SER A 176 -12.10 3.60 9.34
N SER A 177 -12.70 3.90 10.50
CA SER A 177 -13.60 5.06 10.66
C SER A 177 -12.94 6.41 10.37
N SER A 178 -11.67 6.60 10.78
CA SER A 178 -10.91 7.82 10.54
C SER A 178 -10.50 7.94 9.07
N ALA A 179 -10.02 6.85 8.47
CA ALA A 179 -9.67 6.80 7.05
C ALA A 179 -10.91 7.08 6.16
N LEU A 180 -12.07 6.52 6.51
CA LEU A 180 -13.31 6.73 5.78
C LEU A 180 -13.69 8.23 5.76
N PHE A 181 -13.62 8.90 6.90
CA PHE A 181 -13.93 10.32 6.97
C PHE A 181 -12.90 11.18 6.24
N ALA A 182 -11.61 10.84 6.32
CA ALA A 182 -10.54 11.57 5.65
C ALA A 182 -10.65 11.52 4.12
N PHE A 183 -10.93 10.34 3.55
CA PHE A 183 -10.93 10.14 2.09
C PHE A 183 -12.30 10.29 1.43
N PHE A 184 -13.40 10.20 2.19
CA PHE A 184 -14.76 10.32 1.65
C PHE A 184 -15.58 11.47 2.23
N GLY A 185 -15.11 12.15 3.28
CA GLY A 185 -15.88 13.21 3.95
C GLY A 185 -16.27 14.35 3.01
N TYR A 186 -15.43 14.68 2.03
CA TYR A 186 -15.73 15.73 1.04
C TYR A 186 -16.83 15.35 0.05
N TYR A 187 -17.23 14.07 -0.05
CA TYR A 187 -18.37 13.64 -0.87
C TYR A 187 -19.72 13.78 -0.15
N LEU A 188 -19.74 13.98 1.18
CA LEU A 188 -20.99 14.16 1.93
C LEU A 188 -21.87 15.30 1.39
N PRO A 189 -21.34 16.50 1.07
CA PRO A 189 -22.13 17.55 0.44
C PRO A 189 -22.71 17.14 -0.92
N LEU A 190 -21.94 16.41 -1.74
CA LEU A 190 -22.38 15.91 -3.04
C LEU A 190 -23.53 14.89 -2.89
N LEU A 191 -23.40 13.97 -1.93
CA LEU A 191 -24.45 13.01 -1.58
C LEU A 191 -25.72 13.75 -1.11
N GLY A 192 -25.58 14.74 -0.24
CA GLY A 192 -26.68 15.58 0.22
C GLY A 192 -27.40 16.30 -0.94
N PHE A 193 -26.64 16.83 -1.90
CA PHE A 193 -27.19 17.45 -3.10
C PHE A 193 -27.96 16.46 -3.99
N LEU A 194 -27.42 15.25 -4.22
CA LEU A 194 -28.09 14.19 -4.97
C LEU A 194 -29.39 13.75 -4.29
N LEU A 195 -29.37 13.55 -2.97
CA LEU A 195 -30.57 13.21 -2.19
C LEU A 195 -31.62 14.32 -2.28
N TYR A 196 -31.20 15.59 -2.24
CA TYR A 196 -32.09 16.73 -2.41
C TYR A 196 -32.73 16.78 -3.80
N LEU A 197 -31.96 16.51 -4.87
CA LEU A 197 -32.50 16.37 -6.24
C LEU A 197 -33.53 15.25 -6.34
N ILE A 198 -33.23 14.08 -5.79
CA ILE A 198 -34.18 12.94 -5.75
C ILE A 198 -35.45 13.35 -5.00
N TRP A 199 -35.31 14.03 -3.85
CA TRP A 199 -36.45 14.53 -3.09
C TRP A 199 -37.30 15.52 -3.89
N LEU A 200 -36.69 16.45 -4.65
CA LEU A 200 -37.41 17.36 -5.53
C LEU A 200 -38.18 16.63 -6.63
N ILE A 201 -37.57 15.62 -7.25
CA ILE A 201 -38.22 14.78 -8.27
C ILE A 201 -39.42 14.05 -7.65
N LEU A 202 -39.23 13.40 -6.49
CA LEU A 202 -40.32 12.72 -5.77
C LEU A 202 -41.43 13.69 -5.38
N LYS A 203 -41.09 14.89 -4.91
CA LYS A 203 -42.06 15.93 -4.58
C LYS A 203 -42.86 16.38 -5.80
N GLY A 204 -42.22 16.48 -6.97
CA GLY A 204 -42.89 16.79 -8.24
C GLY A 204 -43.82 15.67 -8.71
N ILE A 205 -43.35 14.43 -8.74
CA ILE A 205 -44.13 13.25 -9.17
C ILE A 205 -45.35 13.04 -8.26
N TYR A 206 -45.17 13.22 -6.95
CA TYR A 206 -46.22 13.04 -5.96
C TYR A 206 -46.85 14.35 -5.52
N ALA A 207 -46.69 15.46 -6.26
CA ALA A 207 -47.14 16.79 -5.85
C ALA A 207 -48.61 16.80 -5.43
N ASP A 208 -49.45 16.07 -6.18
CA ASP A 208 -50.88 15.99 -5.95
C ASP A 208 -51.26 15.12 -4.74
N ARG A 209 -50.50 14.03 -4.48
CA ARG A 209 -50.65 13.22 -3.26
C ARG A 209 -50.14 13.95 -2.02
N TRP A 210 -49.03 14.67 -2.13
CA TRP A 210 -48.52 15.53 -1.08
C TRP A 210 -49.49 16.66 -0.76
N TYR A 211 -50.07 17.30 -1.78
CA TYR A 211 -51.09 18.34 -1.59
C TYR A 211 -52.30 17.80 -0.81
N ARG A 212 -52.83 16.63 -1.18
CA ARG A 212 -53.94 15.98 -0.46
C ARG A 212 -53.57 15.45 0.92
N PHE A 213 -52.30 15.08 1.14
CA PHE A 213 -51.79 14.72 2.47
C PHE A 213 -51.79 15.91 3.42
N TRP A 214 -51.39 17.10 2.95
CA TRP A 214 -51.37 18.34 3.75
C TRP A 214 -52.72 19.06 3.80
N ARG A 215 -53.59 18.80 2.82
CA ARG A 215 -54.96 19.31 2.75
C ARG A 215 -55.94 18.13 2.73
N PRO A 216 -56.19 17.49 3.89
CA PRO A 216 -57.07 16.32 3.97
C PRO A 216 -58.52 16.64 3.52
N GLU A 217 -58.88 17.92 3.50
CA GLU A 217 -60.12 18.47 2.95
C GLU A 217 -60.35 18.23 1.44
N PHE A 218 -59.32 17.79 0.70
CA PHE A 218 -59.42 17.40 -0.72
C PHE A 218 -59.23 15.90 -0.98
N ASN A 219 -59.27 15.05 0.05
CA ASN A 219 -59.39 13.58 -0.07
C ASN A 219 -60.86 13.15 -0.10
#